data_AF-A0A962JMX1-F1
#
_entry.id   AF-A0A962JMX1-F1
#
_cell.length_a   1.000
_cell.length_b   1.000
_cell.length_c   1.000
_cell.angle_alpha   90.00
_cell.angle_beta   90.00
_cell.angle_gamma   90.00
#
_symmetry.space_group_name_H-M   'P 1'
#
loop_
_entity.id
_entity.type
_entity.pdbx_description
1 polymer ?
#
loop_
_entity_poly.entity_id
_entity_poly.type
_entity_poly.pdbx_seq_one_letter_code
_entity_poly.pdbx_strand_id
1 'polypeptide(L)'
;MSIKADKWIRRMAEQYDMISPFEPNQVRSVNGEKIISYGVSSYGYDVRCAREFKVFTNVFSATVDPKNFDEKSFVDIVDDVCIIPPNSFALARTVE
;
A
#
# COMPACT_ATOMS: atom_id res chain seq x y z
N MET A 1 -18.16 -14.60 9.09
CA MET A 1 -18.01 -13.98 7.75
C MET A 1 -17.16 -14.90 6.89
N SER A 2 -17.54 -15.13 5.63
CA SER A 2 -16.74 -15.91 4.67
C SER A 2 -15.95 -15.00 3.74
N ILE A 3 -14.84 -15.50 3.20
CA ILE A 3 -14.05 -14.81 2.17
C ILE A 3 -14.91 -14.64 0.91
N LYS A 4 -14.80 -13.47 0.26
CA LYS A 4 -15.59 -13.10 -0.91
C LYS A 4 -14.78 -13.34 -2.19
N ALA A 5 -15.45 -13.87 -3.21
CA ALA A 5 -14.86 -14.10 -4.52
C ALA A 5 -14.75 -12.81 -5.34
N ASP A 6 -13.89 -12.82 -6.35
CA ASP A 6 -13.70 -11.78 -7.37
C ASP A 6 -15.01 -11.13 -7.88
N LYS A 7 -16.04 -11.92 -8.21
CA LYS A 7 -17.34 -11.45 -8.70
C LYS A 7 -18.04 -10.54 -7.70
N TRP A 8 -17.93 -10.86 -6.41
CA TRP A 8 -18.49 -10.03 -5.35
C TRP A 8 -17.69 -8.73 -5.22
N ILE A 9 -16.36 -8.82 -5.23
CA ILE A 9 -15.46 -7.65 -5.13
C ILE A 9 -15.75 -6.66 -6.26
N ARG A 10 -15.79 -7.14 -7.51
CA ARG A 10 -16.11 -6.32 -8.70
C ARG A 10 -17.44 -5.61 -8.55
N ARG A 11 -18.50 -6.36 -8.19
CA ARG A 11 -19.83 -5.78 -7.97
C ARG A 11 -19.81 -4.69 -6.90
N MET A 12 -19.11 -4.90 -5.80
CA MET A 12 -19.06 -3.93 -4.71
C MET A 12 -18.28 -2.67 -5.07
N ALA A 13 -17.16 -2.81 -5.78
CA ALA A 13 -16.40 -1.66 -6.27
C ALA A 13 -17.22 -0.85 -7.29
N GLU A 14 -17.84 -1.50 -8.28
CA GLU A 14 -18.58 -0.81 -9.36
C GLU A 14 -19.90 -0.18 -8.89
N GLN A 15 -20.62 -0.82 -7.96
CA GLN A 15 -21.96 -0.36 -7.55
C GLN A 15 -21.96 0.49 -6.27
N TYR A 16 -20.93 0.36 -5.43
CA TYR A 16 -20.90 0.97 -4.09
C TYR A 16 -19.60 1.72 -3.80
N ASP A 17 -18.72 1.91 -4.78
CA ASP A 17 -17.45 2.63 -4.63
C ASP A 17 -16.58 2.08 -3.49
N MET A 18 -16.61 0.75 -3.30
CA MET A 18 -15.89 0.09 -2.21
C MET A 18 -14.36 0.23 -2.33
N ILE A 19 -13.83 0.42 -3.55
CA ILE A 19 -12.39 0.57 -3.86
C ILE A 19 -12.28 1.63 -4.96
N SER A 20 -11.43 2.65 -4.80
CA SER A 20 -11.32 3.72 -5.81
C SER A 20 -9.94 4.41 -5.78
N PRO A 21 -9.13 4.34 -6.85
CA PRO A 21 -9.44 3.77 -8.17
C PRO A 21 -9.43 2.23 -8.22
N PHE A 22 -10.44 1.65 -8.86
CA PHE A 22 -10.62 0.20 -9.01
C PHE A 22 -10.09 -0.36 -10.33
N GLU A 23 -9.36 -1.47 -10.25
CA GLU A 23 -8.89 -2.23 -11.41
C GLU A 23 -9.54 -3.63 -11.45
N PRO A 24 -10.47 -3.92 -12.38
CA PRO A 24 -11.25 -5.15 -12.38
C PRO A 24 -10.44 -6.41 -12.73
N ASN A 25 -9.23 -6.28 -13.26
CA ASN A 25 -8.39 -7.40 -13.69
C ASN A 25 -7.01 -7.37 -13.01
N GLN A 26 -6.26 -8.46 -13.10
CA GLN A 26 -4.90 -8.46 -12.59
C GLN A 26 -3.95 -7.80 -13.62
N VAL A 27 -3.40 -6.64 -13.28
CA VAL A 27 -2.42 -5.93 -14.11
C VAL A 27 -1.03 -6.43 -13.77
N ARG A 28 -0.29 -6.94 -14.76
CA ARG A 28 1.05 -7.53 -14.59
C ARG A 28 2.15 -6.82 -15.38
N SER A 29 1.76 -5.89 -16.25
CA SER A 29 2.67 -5.10 -17.07
C SER A 29 2.07 -3.73 -17.37
N VAL A 30 2.91 -2.71 -17.36
CA VAL A 30 2.58 -1.33 -17.74
C VAL A 30 3.64 -0.86 -18.72
N ASN A 31 3.24 -0.23 -19.83
CA ASN A 31 4.15 0.25 -20.89
C ASN A 31 5.14 -0.81 -21.43
N GLY A 32 4.74 -2.08 -21.44
CA GLY A 32 5.59 -3.18 -21.91
C GLY A 32 6.59 -3.71 -20.88
N GLU A 33 6.67 -3.11 -19.69
CA GLU A 33 7.52 -3.59 -18.61
C GLU A 33 6.73 -4.43 -17.62
N LYS A 34 7.35 -5.48 -17.07
CA LYS A 34 6.74 -6.29 -16.01
C LYS A 34 6.78 -5.53 -14.70
N ILE A 35 5.70 -5.61 -13.93
CA ILE A 35 5.58 -4.99 -12.60
C ILE A 35 5.17 -6.03 -11.55
N ILE A 36 5.28 -5.66 -10.27
CA ILE A 36 4.56 -6.36 -9.20
C ILE A 36 3.06 -6.14 -9.46
N SER A 37 2.31 -7.23 -9.62
CA SER A 37 0.93 -7.14 -10.08
C SER A 37 -0.02 -6.55 -9.04
N TYR A 38 -1.10 -5.94 -9.50
CA TYR A 38 -2.18 -5.41 -8.66
C TYR A 38 -3.57 -5.66 -9.31
N GLY A 39 -4.64 -5.33 -8.58
CA GLY A 39 -6.03 -5.45 -9.03
C GLY A 39 -6.76 -6.68 -8.47
N VAL A 40 -7.91 -7.03 -9.06
CA VAL A 40 -8.73 -8.16 -8.58
C VAL A 40 -7.99 -9.49 -8.74
N SER A 41 -7.98 -10.28 -7.65
CA SER A 41 -7.58 -11.69 -7.59
C SER A 41 -8.79 -12.57 -7.26
N SER A 42 -8.66 -13.90 -7.38
CA SER A 42 -9.80 -14.83 -7.29
C SER A 42 -10.63 -14.70 -6.01
N TYR A 43 -9.99 -14.36 -4.89
CA TYR A 43 -10.63 -14.19 -3.58
C TYR A 43 -10.06 -12.99 -2.80
N GLY A 44 -9.64 -11.95 -3.52
CA GLY A 44 -9.01 -10.78 -2.92
C GLY A 44 -8.77 -9.66 -3.92
N TYR A 45 -8.15 -8.59 -3.44
CA TYR A 45 -7.74 -7.46 -4.26
C TYR A 45 -6.33 -7.04 -3.87
N ASP A 46 -5.42 -7.02 -4.84
CA ASP A 46 -4.03 -6.64 -4.65
C ASP A 46 -3.93 -5.10 -4.78
N VAL A 47 -3.75 -4.40 -3.65
CA VAL A 47 -3.62 -2.94 -3.61
C VAL A 47 -2.23 -2.47 -4.04
N ARG A 48 -2.11 -1.22 -4.46
CA ARG A 48 -0.85 -0.57 -4.84
C ARG A 48 -0.31 0.27 -3.69
N CYS A 49 1.01 0.34 -3.61
CA CYS A 49 1.71 1.27 -2.72
C CYS A 49 1.82 2.65 -3.39
N ALA A 50 1.47 3.72 -2.67
CA ALA A 50 1.69 5.09 -3.12
C ALA A 50 3.17 5.50 -2.99
N ARG A 51 3.50 6.68 -3.53
CA ARG A 51 4.87 7.20 -3.58
C ARG A 51 5.32 7.91 -2.30
N GLU A 52 4.42 8.15 -1.35
CA GLU A 52 4.78 8.80 -0.08
C GLU A 52 5.09 7.75 1.00
N PHE A 53 6.29 7.85 1.54
CA PHE A 53 6.83 6.96 2.56
C PHE A 53 7.26 7.73 3.81
N LYS A 54 7.06 7.13 4.98
CA LYS A 54 7.67 7.57 6.26
C LYS A 54 8.63 6.48 6.73
N VAL A 55 9.93 6.69 6.58
CA VAL A 55 10.96 5.71 6.97
C VAL A 55 11.41 5.98 8.40
N PHE A 56 11.37 4.96 9.26
CA PHE A 56 11.77 5.11 10.66
C PHE A 56 13.27 5.42 10.79
N THR A 57 13.60 6.35 11.69
CA THR A 57 14.97 6.72 12.06
C THR A 57 15.15 6.78 13.57
N ASN A 58 16.24 6.19 14.06
CA ASN A 58 16.58 6.17 15.49
C ASN A 58 17.60 7.27 15.88
N VAL A 59 17.89 8.22 14.99
CA VAL A 59 18.90 9.28 15.21
C VAL A 59 18.68 10.05 16.51
N PHE A 60 17.42 10.22 16.93
CA PHE A 60 17.07 10.95 18.16
C PHE A 60 17.04 10.08 19.43
N SER A 61 17.28 8.77 19.31
CA SER A 61 17.26 7.80 20.44
C SER A 61 16.01 7.89 21.32
N ALA A 62 14.89 8.34 20.76
CA ALA A 62 13.61 8.44 21.45
C ALA A 62 12.98 7.05 21.63
N THR A 63 12.35 6.80 22.77
CA THR A 63 11.49 5.62 22.94
C THR A 63 10.25 5.79 22.08
N VAL A 64 9.93 4.80 21.25
CA VAL A 64 8.72 4.80 20.43
C VAL A 64 7.51 4.58 21.33
N ASP A 65 6.64 5.58 21.44
CA ASP A 65 5.36 5.50 22.15
C ASP A 65 4.19 5.43 21.16
N PRO A 66 3.52 4.28 21.01
CA PRO A 66 2.37 4.15 20.10
C PRO A 66 1.18 5.05 20.44
N LYS A 67 1.07 5.56 21.68
CA LYS A 67 0.02 6.50 22.08
C LYS A 67 0.37 7.96 21.75
N ASN A 68 1.65 8.25 21.56
CA ASN A 68 2.17 9.58 21.27
C ASN A 68 3.08 9.50 20.03
N PHE A 69 2.47 9.41 18.85
CA PHE A 69 3.19 9.31 17.58
C PHE A 69 4.05 10.54 17.33
N ASP A 70 5.37 10.37 17.27
CA ASP A 70 6.34 11.43 17.03
C ASP A 70 6.81 11.44 15.58
N GLU A 71 6.43 12.47 14.82
CA GLU A 71 6.84 12.64 13.42
C GLU A 71 8.36 12.74 13.25
N LYS A 72 9.10 13.19 14.29
CA LYS A 72 10.57 13.28 14.23
C LYS A 72 11.24 11.91 14.21
N SER A 73 10.53 10.85 14.57
CA SER A 73 11.02 9.47 14.46
C SER A 73 10.99 8.94 13.02
N PHE A 74 10.58 9.77 12.05
CA PHE A 74 10.46 9.40 10.65
C PHE A 74 11.12 10.42 9.73
N VAL A 75 11.58 9.93 8.58
CA VAL A 75 11.99 10.75 7.44
C VAL A 75 10.93 10.58 6.35
N ASP A 76 10.39 11.70 5.89
CA ASP A 76 9.45 11.74 4.77
C ASP A 76 10.18 11.61 3.44
N ILE A 77 9.75 10.67 2.61
CA ILE A 77 10.31 10.39 1.29
C ILE A 77 9.17 10.34 0.28
N VAL A 78 9.30 11.08 -0.83
CA VAL A 78 8.40 10.99 -1.98
C VAL A 78 9.20 10.54 -3.20
N ASP A 79 9.09 9.26 -3.54
CA ASP A 79 9.89 8.65 -4.61
C ASP A 79 9.14 7.46 -5.25
N ASP A 80 9.59 7.01 -6.41
CA ASP A 80 9.10 5.77 -7.05
C ASP A 80 9.63 4.51 -6.36
N VAL A 81 10.75 4.63 -5.63
CA VAL A 81 11.40 3.52 -4.90
C VAL A 81 11.77 3.95 -3.49
N CYS A 82 11.30 3.22 -2.48
CA CYS A 82 11.69 3.42 -1.08
C CYS A 82 12.72 2.36 -0.64
N ILE A 83 13.88 2.81 -0.14
CA ILE A 83 14.89 1.94 0.45
C ILE A 83 14.67 1.89 1.97
N ILE A 84 14.32 0.72 2.48
CA ILE A 84 14.16 0.50 3.93
C ILE A 84 15.52 0.07 4.51
N PRO A 85 16.06 0.79 5.52
CA PRO A 85 17.29 0.40 6.18
C PRO A 85 17.19 -1.01 6.78
N PRO A 86 18.31 -1.77 6.85
CA PRO A 86 18.31 -3.09 7.45
C PRO A 86 17.81 -3.03 8.90
N ASN A 87 16.98 -4.01 9.28
CA ASN A 87 16.38 -4.11 10.61
C ASN A 87 15.51 -2.89 11.02
N SER A 88 15.02 -2.10 10.05
CA SER A 88 14.10 -0.99 10.25
C SER A 88 12.74 -1.27 9.58
N PHE A 89 11.86 -0.27 9.53
CA PHE A 89 10.57 -0.32 8.85
C PHE A 89 10.21 1.03 8.22
N ALA A 90 9.19 1.02 7.36
CA ALA A 90 8.60 2.21 6.77
C ALA A 90 7.07 2.11 6.74
N LEU A 91 6.42 3.26 6.73
CA LEU A 91 4.97 3.39 6.51
C LEU A 91 4.74 3.95 5.11
N ALA A 92 3.65 3.52 4.48
CA ALA A 92 3.13 4.07 3.24
C ALA A 92 1.60 3.99 3.26
N ARG A 93 0.95 4.54 2.25
CA ARG A 93 -0.50 4.42 2.02
C ARG A 93 -0.80 3.68 0.72
N THR A 94 -2.04 3.24 0.56
CA THR A 94 -2.52 2.69 -0.72
C THR A 94 -2.76 3.80 -1.75
N VAL A 95 -2.75 3.42 -3.03
CA VAL A 95 -3.20 4.28 -4.13
C VAL A 95 -4.72 4.30 -4.21
N GLU A 96 -5.33 3.13 -4.02
CA GLU A 96 -6.76 2.94 -3.77
C GLU A 96 -7.22 3.67 -2.50
#